data_AF-A0A7T6XH84-F1
#
_entry.id   AF-A0A7T6XH84-F1
#
_cell.length_a   1.000
_cell.length_b   1.000
_cell.length_c   1.000
_cell.angle_alpha   90.00
_cell.angle_beta   90.00
_cell.angle_gamma   90.00
#
_symmetry.space_group_name_H-M   'P 1'
#
loop_
_entity.id
_entity.type
_entity.pdbx_description
1 polymer ?
#
loop_
_entity_poly.entity_id
_entity_poly.type
_entity_poly.pdbx_seq_one_letter_code
_entity_poly.pdbx_strand_id
1 'polypeptide(L)'
;MSTPSFAELEAAAGAVIGILKTMPEFSNSRIAVIGGLGLWNYLRRYRTTEDVDFLITVQGAPKAVKDRLLAMPSSPFQQQAQLFFYKGVGGKLIQIDITPDWQSPYIPSAAVPISAARLNALPYISELNLLVFKINCCGLRPTPAKKLRDATDARTLAEDLCSRGSINLTPAQKSAVLQGLDDVAHLSRRDKSWWMAKLAL
;
A
#
# COMPACT_ATOMS: atom_id res chain seq x y z
N MET A 1 -1.51 7.64 22.50
CA MET A 1 -2.62 7.78 21.54
C MET A 1 -3.19 6.40 21.29
N SER A 2 -4.51 6.25 21.14
CA SER A 2 -5.12 4.94 20.85
C SER A 2 -4.86 4.53 19.41
N THR A 3 -4.52 3.26 19.19
CA THR A 3 -4.36 2.66 17.86
C THR A 3 -5.62 2.89 17.02
N PRO A 4 -5.51 3.29 15.74
CA PRO A 4 -6.68 3.45 14.88
C PRO A 4 -7.35 2.11 14.55
N SER A 5 -8.68 2.14 14.56
CA SER A 5 -9.51 1.06 14.05
C SER A 5 -9.46 1.04 12.52
N PHE A 6 -9.84 -0.10 11.93
CA PHE A 6 -9.93 -0.21 10.47
C PHE A 6 -10.84 0.87 9.88
N ALA A 7 -12.00 1.11 10.49
CA ALA A 7 -12.97 2.09 9.99
C ALA A 7 -12.41 3.52 10.03
N GLU A 8 -11.60 3.86 11.05
CA GLU A 8 -10.92 5.16 11.10
C GLU A 8 -9.88 5.31 9.98
N LEU A 9 -9.10 4.26 9.70
CA LEU A 9 -8.12 4.27 8.61
C LEU A 9 -8.79 4.32 7.23
N GLU A 10 -9.87 3.56 7.04
CA GLU A 10 -10.64 3.56 5.79
C GLU A 10 -11.32 4.93 5.56
N ALA A 11 -11.91 5.52 6.60
CA ALA A 11 -12.48 6.87 6.53
C ALA A 11 -11.41 7.92 6.21
N ALA A 12 -10.23 7.83 6.83
CA ALA A 12 -9.10 8.72 6.50
C ALA A 12 -8.65 8.53 5.05
N ALA A 13 -8.52 7.29 4.58
CA ALA A 13 -8.14 7.02 3.20
C ALA A 13 -9.15 7.63 2.21
N GLY A 14 -10.45 7.45 2.46
CA GLY A 14 -11.52 8.07 1.68
C GLY A 14 -11.48 9.59 1.72
N ALA A 15 -11.23 10.20 2.87
CA ALA A 15 -11.13 11.65 3.01
C ALA A 15 -9.93 12.22 2.25
N VAL A 16 -8.76 11.58 2.33
CA VAL A 16 -7.56 11.99 1.58
C VAL A 16 -7.81 11.91 0.07
N ILE A 17 -8.39 10.81 -0.42
CA ILE A 17 -8.77 10.69 -1.84
C ILE A 17 -9.78 11.78 -2.21
N GLY A 18 -10.80 12.02 -1.38
CA GLY A 18 -11.80 13.06 -1.59
C GLY A 18 -11.20 14.45 -1.72
N ILE A 19 -10.19 14.78 -0.92
CA ILE A 19 -9.46 16.04 -1.00
C ILE A 19 -8.60 16.11 -2.28
N LEU A 20 -7.87 15.04 -2.61
CA LEU A 20 -7.08 15.00 -3.85
C LEU A 20 -7.95 15.17 -5.10
N LYS A 21 -9.21 14.68 -5.07
CA LYS A 21 -10.18 14.88 -6.15
C LYS A 21 -10.54 16.33 -6.41
N THR A 22 -10.40 17.22 -5.42
CA THR A 22 -10.68 18.66 -5.60
C THR A 22 -9.49 19.42 -6.21
N MET A 23 -8.40 18.72 -6.57
CA MET A 23 -7.19 19.30 -7.16
C MET A 23 -7.10 18.91 -8.64
N PRO A 24 -7.54 19.78 -9.58
CA PRO A 24 -7.60 19.46 -11.00
C PRO A 24 -6.26 19.00 -11.58
N GLU A 25 -5.15 19.53 -11.08
CA GLU A 25 -3.78 19.17 -11.46
C GLU A 25 -3.44 17.70 -11.20
N PHE A 26 -4.16 17.02 -10.30
CA PHE A 26 -3.96 15.61 -9.99
C PHE A 26 -5.03 14.70 -10.61
N SER A 27 -6.02 15.25 -11.33
CA SER A 27 -7.20 14.53 -11.82
C SER A 27 -6.90 13.24 -12.60
N ASN A 28 -5.87 13.26 -13.45
CA ASN A 28 -5.48 12.15 -14.31
C ASN A 28 -4.42 11.22 -13.68
N SER A 29 -3.74 11.67 -12.62
CA SER A 29 -2.84 10.81 -11.86
C SER A 29 -3.62 9.69 -11.19
N ARG A 30 -2.99 8.51 -11.08
CA ARG A 30 -3.63 7.31 -10.54
C ARG A 30 -3.31 7.16 -9.06
N ILE A 31 -4.25 6.59 -8.32
CA ILE A 31 -4.11 6.33 -6.88
C ILE A 31 -4.65 4.94 -6.53
N ALA A 32 -3.96 4.24 -5.63
CA ALA A 32 -4.42 3.02 -4.98
C ALA A 32 -4.09 3.03 -3.49
N VAL A 33 -4.93 2.43 -2.66
CA VAL A 33 -4.62 2.11 -1.26
C VAL A 33 -3.79 0.83 -1.24
N ILE A 34 -2.60 0.89 -0.66
CA ILE A 34 -1.63 -0.22 -0.59
C ILE A 34 -1.28 -0.57 0.87
N GLY A 35 -0.21 -1.34 1.06
CA GLY A 35 0.47 -1.45 2.35
C GLY A 35 -0.36 -2.14 3.44
N GLY A 36 -0.25 -1.64 4.68
CA GLY A 36 -0.85 -2.29 5.85
C GLY A 36 -2.38 -2.32 5.82
N LEU A 37 -3.00 -1.23 5.37
CA LEU A 37 -4.46 -1.13 5.29
C LEU A 37 -5.02 -2.03 4.19
N GLY A 38 -4.33 -2.14 3.05
CA GLY A 38 -4.66 -3.09 1.98
C GLY A 38 -4.63 -4.54 2.47
N LEU A 39 -3.63 -4.90 3.29
CA LEU A 39 -3.55 -6.24 3.88
C LEU A 39 -4.69 -6.49 4.87
N TRP A 40 -4.96 -5.52 5.75
CA TRP A 40 -6.02 -5.65 6.75
C TRP A 40 -7.40 -5.76 6.09
N ASN A 41 -7.61 -5.16 4.91
CA ASN A 41 -8.84 -5.30 4.15
C ASN A 41 -9.15 -6.77 3.78
N TYR A 42 -8.15 -7.51 3.30
CA TYR A 42 -8.30 -8.92 2.92
C TYR A 42 -8.21 -9.88 4.11
N LEU A 43 -7.24 -9.67 5.01
CA LEU A 43 -6.92 -10.56 6.12
C LEU A 43 -7.29 -9.93 7.47
N ARG A 44 -8.60 -9.77 7.71
CA ARG A 44 -9.17 -9.02 8.85
C ARG A 44 -8.72 -9.46 10.24
N ARG A 45 -8.39 -10.74 10.39
CA ARG A 45 -8.00 -11.38 11.66
C ARG A 45 -6.50 -11.62 11.80
N TYR A 46 -5.69 -11.23 10.81
CA TYR A 46 -4.26 -11.52 10.80
C TYR A 46 -3.46 -10.46 11.58
N ARG A 47 -3.53 -9.19 11.17
CA ARG A 47 -2.89 -8.08 11.89
C ARG A 47 -3.56 -6.74 11.57
N THR A 48 -3.29 -5.75 12.42
CA THR A 48 -3.69 -4.35 12.22
C THR A 48 -2.54 -3.52 11.63
N THR A 49 -2.81 -2.25 11.33
CA THR A 49 -1.81 -1.23 10.96
C THR A 49 -2.20 0.11 11.59
N GLU A 50 -1.32 1.10 11.56
CA GLU A 50 -1.55 2.43 12.18
C GLU A 50 -1.55 3.58 11.16
N ASP A 51 -1.28 3.25 9.89
CA ASP A 51 -1.02 4.14 8.77
C ASP A 51 -1.87 3.80 7.54
N VAL A 52 -2.00 4.77 6.65
CA VAL A 52 -2.58 4.61 5.32
C VAL A 52 -1.48 4.82 4.29
N ASP A 53 -1.17 3.77 3.52
CA ASP A 53 -0.24 3.85 2.40
C ASP A 53 -0.99 4.05 1.08
N PHE A 54 -0.55 5.01 0.28
CA PHE A 54 -1.01 5.21 -1.09
C PHE A 54 0.10 4.96 -2.09
N LEU A 55 -0.21 4.28 -3.20
CA LEU A 55 0.55 4.43 -4.44
C LEU A 55 -0.04 5.60 -5.22
N ILE A 56 0.79 6.53 -5.69
CA ILE A 56 0.35 7.67 -6.51
C ILE A 56 1.26 7.93 -7.70
N THR A 57 0.69 8.29 -8.85
CA THR A 57 1.44 8.62 -10.08
C THR A 57 1.47 10.14 -10.35
N VAL A 58 1.41 10.96 -9.29
CA VAL A 58 1.59 12.41 -9.40
C VAL A 58 3.08 12.71 -9.63
N GLN A 59 3.38 13.49 -10.66
CA GLN A 59 4.75 13.92 -10.93
C GLN A 59 5.30 14.72 -9.73
N GLY A 60 6.50 14.36 -9.27
CA GLY A 60 7.12 14.97 -8.09
C GLY A 60 6.58 14.46 -6.75
N ALA A 61 5.77 13.39 -6.73
CA ALA A 61 5.41 12.70 -5.51
C ALA A 61 6.67 12.11 -4.80
N PRO A 62 6.68 12.04 -3.45
CA PRO A 62 5.61 12.47 -2.54
C PRO A 62 5.56 13.98 -2.28
N LYS A 63 6.64 14.72 -2.59
CA LYS A 63 6.80 16.14 -2.19
C LYS A 63 5.71 17.03 -2.76
N ALA A 64 5.47 16.97 -4.07
CA ALA A 64 4.48 17.81 -4.75
C ALA A 64 3.07 17.63 -4.15
N VAL A 65 2.71 16.40 -3.79
CA VAL A 65 1.42 16.07 -3.17
C VAL A 65 1.35 16.63 -1.75
N LYS A 66 2.38 16.38 -0.92
CA LYS A 66 2.42 16.87 0.46
C LYS A 66 2.39 18.39 0.54
N ASP A 67 3.22 19.07 -0.25
CA ASP A 67 3.26 20.54 -0.29
C ASP A 67 1.89 21.12 -0.66
N ARG A 68 1.23 20.51 -1.65
CA ARG A 68 -0.09 20.97 -2.09
C ARG A 68 -1.16 20.78 -1.01
N LEU A 69 -1.17 19.63 -0.33
CA LEU A 69 -2.08 19.35 0.76
C LEU A 69 -1.84 20.28 1.96
N LEU A 70 -0.59 20.57 2.31
CA LEU A 70 -0.23 21.49 3.40
C LEU A 70 -0.62 22.94 3.09
N ALA A 71 -0.52 23.37 1.83
CA ALA A 71 -0.82 24.73 1.40
C ALA A 71 -2.33 25.06 1.32
N MET A 72 -3.21 24.08 1.56
CA MET A 72 -4.66 24.31 1.53
C MET A 72 -5.12 25.25 2.65
N PRO A 73 -6.07 26.15 2.40
CA PRO A 73 -6.75 26.90 3.47
C PRO A 73 -7.40 25.93 4.46
N SER A 74 -7.14 26.13 5.76
CA SER A 74 -7.62 25.23 6.83
C SER A 74 -7.26 23.76 6.58
N SER A 75 -6.05 23.49 6.08
CA SER A 75 -5.60 22.15 5.76
C SER A 75 -5.78 21.19 6.95
N PRO A 76 -6.44 20.02 6.76
CA PRO A 76 -6.47 18.97 7.77
C PRO A 76 -5.15 18.20 7.83
N PHE A 77 -4.14 18.59 7.03
CA PHE A 77 -2.85 17.93 6.99
C PHE A 77 -1.81 18.68 7.80
N GLN A 78 -0.91 17.92 8.42
CA GLN A 78 0.23 18.46 9.12
C GLN A 78 1.45 17.56 8.95
N GLN A 79 2.63 18.17 8.88
CA GLN A 79 3.91 17.49 8.82
C GLN A 79 4.60 17.62 10.18
N GLN A 80 5.04 16.50 10.76
CA GLN A 80 5.89 16.50 11.97
C GLN A 80 7.17 15.73 11.66
N ALA A 81 8.29 16.45 11.57
CA ALA A 81 9.55 15.93 11.05
C ALA A 81 9.33 15.22 9.69
N GLN A 82 9.57 13.91 9.63
CA GLN A 82 9.41 13.11 8.39
C GLN A 82 8.01 12.53 8.21
N LEU A 83 7.17 12.58 9.24
CA LEU A 83 5.84 12.00 9.23
C LEU A 83 4.81 13.01 8.72
N PHE A 84 3.89 12.52 7.88
CA PHE A 84 2.81 13.30 7.30
C PHE A 84 1.49 12.74 7.81
N PHE A 85 0.65 13.60 8.37
CA PHE A 85 -0.57 13.20 9.06
C PHE A 85 -1.80 13.86 8.44
N TYR A 86 -2.88 13.10 8.37
CA TYR A 86 -4.23 13.60 8.22
C TYR A 86 -4.90 13.68 9.60
N LYS A 87 -5.49 14.82 9.92
CA LYS A 87 -6.28 15.04 11.13
C LYS A 87 -7.73 14.67 10.86
N GLY A 88 -8.15 13.51 11.36
CA GLY A 88 -9.52 13.02 11.23
C GLY A 88 -10.52 13.71 12.16
N VAL A 89 -11.77 13.28 12.07
CA VAL A 89 -12.86 13.72 12.96
C VAL A 89 -12.48 13.40 14.41
N GLY A 90 -12.66 14.35 15.32
CA GLY A 90 -12.24 14.23 16.72
C GLY A 90 -10.75 14.54 16.97
N GLY A 91 -10.01 14.98 15.95
CA GLY A 91 -8.64 15.46 16.09
C GLY A 91 -7.55 14.38 16.12
N LYS A 92 -7.91 13.11 15.90
CA LYS A 92 -6.97 11.99 15.81
C LYS A 92 -6.07 12.14 14.59
N LEU A 93 -4.77 11.94 14.78
CA LEU A 93 -3.78 11.98 13.71
C LEU A 93 -3.60 10.58 13.13
N ILE A 94 -3.77 10.46 11.82
CA ILE A 94 -3.55 9.23 11.06
C ILE A 94 -2.40 9.48 10.10
N GLN A 95 -1.37 8.64 10.17
CA GLN A 95 -0.21 8.76 9.29
C GLN A 95 -0.62 8.40 7.86
N ILE A 96 -0.21 9.25 6.92
CA ILE A 96 -0.43 9.08 5.49
C ILE A 96 0.93 8.96 4.80
N ASP A 97 1.22 7.77 4.30
CA ASP A 97 2.41 7.47 3.54
C ASP A 97 2.11 7.50 2.04
N ILE A 98 2.87 8.29 1.30
CA ILE A 98 2.70 8.46 -0.14
C ILE A 98 3.90 7.80 -0.82
N THR A 99 3.63 6.68 -1.48
CA THR A 99 4.60 5.93 -2.29
C THR A 99 4.48 6.40 -3.74
N PRO A 100 5.52 7.05 -4.29
CA PRO A 100 5.52 7.40 -5.70
C PRO A 100 5.67 6.14 -6.57
N ASP A 101 5.15 6.22 -7.79
CA ASP A 101 5.12 5.11 -8.75
C ASP A 101 6.49 4.53 -9.08
N TRP A 102 7.56 5.33 -9.12
CA TRP A 102 8.93 4.85 -9.35
C TRP A 102 9.49 3.96 -8.24
N GLN A 103 8.87 3.92 -7.04
CA GLN A 103 9.20 2.95 -5.98
C GLN A 103 8.41 1.65 -6.08
N SER A 104 7.45 1.59 -7.00
CA SER A 104 6.61 0.42 -7.22
C SER A 104 7.17 -0.44 -8.35
N PRO A 105 7.12 -1.78 -8.26
CA PRO A 105 7.60 -2.64 -9.36
C PRO A 105 6.79 -2.44 -10.66
N TYR A 106 5.54 -2.02 -10.54
CA TYR A 106 4.65 -1.60 -11.63
C TYR A 106 3.44 -0.85 -11.05
N ILE A 107 2.63 -0.22 -11.90
CA ILE A 107 1.37 0.40 -11.48
C ILE A 107 0.27 -0.69 -11.51
N PRO A 108 -0.39 -1.02 -10.38
CA PRO A 108 -1.41 -2.07 -10.36
C PRO A 108 -2.68 -1.59 -11.07
N SER A 109 -3.43 -2.52 -11.68
CA SER A 109 -4.69 -2.21 -12.38
C SER A 109 -5.74 -1.55 -11.48
N ALA A 110 -5.68 -1.82 -10.18
CA ALA A 110 -6.54 -1.19 -9.16
C ALA A 110 -6.24 0.30 -8.93
N ALA A 111 -5.07 0.80 -9.34
CA ALA A 111 -4.80 2.23 -9.30
C ALA A 111 -5.68 2.92 -10.34
N VAL A 112 -6.60 3.78 -9.90
CA VAL A 112 -7.55 4.48 -10.77
C VAL A 112 -7.21 5.97 -10.85
N PRO A 113 -7.58 6.69 -11.93
CA PRO A 113 -7.48 8.14 -11.95
C PRO A 113 -8.14 8.75 -10.70
N ILE A 114 -7.50 9.71 -10.05
CA ILE A 114 -8.01 10.36 -8.83
C ILE A 114 -9.43 10.90 -9.09
N SER A 115 -9.64 11.57 -10.23
CA SER A 115 -10.95 12.06 -10.67
C SER A 115 -12.04 10.97 -10.73
N ALA A 116 -11.68 9.72 -11.01
CA ALA A 116 -12.59 8.59 -11.12
C ALA A 116 -12.72 7.74 -9.84
N ALA A 117 -11.89 7.99 -8.81
CA ALA A 117 -11.91 7.21 -7.57
C ALA A 117 -13.27 7.32 -6.85
N ARG A 118 -13.84 6.18 -6.46
CA ARG A 118 -15.13 6.11 -5.77
C ARG A 118 -14.90 6.12 -4.26
N LEU A 119 -15.53 7.05 -3.54
CA LEU A 119 -15.33 7.19 -2.08
C LEU A 119 -16.07 6.11 -1.27
N ASN A 120 -17.10 5.50 -1.86
CA ASN A 120 -17.82 4.35 -1.28
C ASN A 120 -17.19 2.99 -1.64
N ALA A 121 -16.13 2.99 -2.45
CA ALA A 121 -15.41 1.80 -2.87
C ALA A 121 -13.95 2.18 -3.16
N LEU A 122 -13.14 2.25 -2.11
CA LEU A 122 -11.76 2.72 -2.22
C LEU A 122 -10.95 1.84 -3.17
N PRO A 123 -9.99 2.43 -3.92
CA PRO A 123 -9.18 1.70 -4.90
C PRO A 123 -8.08 0.88 -4.20
N TYR A 124 -8.48 -0.16 -3.47
CA TYR A 124 -7.55 -1.10 -2.86
C TYR A 124 -6.77 -1.86 -3.92
N ILE A 125 -5.44 -1.96 -3.75
CA ILE A 125 -4.63 -2.91 -4.50
C ILE A 125 -5.24 -4.31 -4.39
N SER A 126 -5.32 -5.04 -5.50
CA SER A 126 -5.77 -6.44 -5.47
C SER A 126 -4.84 -7.26 -4.58
N GLU A 127 -5.38 -8.26 -3.89
CA GLU A 127 -4.61 -9.16 -3.02
C GLU A 127 -3.39 -9.81 -3.70
N LEU A 128 -3.53 -10.24 -4.96
CA LEU A 128 -2.41 -10.79 -5.73
C LEU A 128 -1.29 -9.77 -5.97
N ASN A 129 -1.63 -8.54 -6.37
CA ASN A 129 -0.63 -7.48 -6.50
C ASN A 129 -0.02 -7.10 -5.14
N LEU A 130 -0.78 -7.17 -4.05
CA LEU A 130 -0.23 -6.94 -2.72
C LEU A 130 0.82 -8.00 -2.34
N LEU A 131 0.58 -9.28 -2.66
CA LEU A 131 1.55 -10.36 -2.51
C LEU A 131 2.85 -10.04 -3.28
N VAL A 132 2.72 -9.68 -4.56
CA VAL A 132 3.87 -9.36 -5.41
C VAL A 132 4.66 -8.17 -4.85
N PHE A 133 3.97 -7.13 -4.38
CA PHE A 133 4.61 -5.95 -3.79
C PHE A 133 5.35 -6.31 -2.50
N LYS A 134 4.75 -7.14 -1.63
CA LYS A 134 5.38 -7.59 -0.39
C LYS A 134 6.65 -8.39 -0.65
N ILE A 135 6.65 -9.27 -1.66
CA ILE A 135 7.84 -10.01 -2.08
C ILE A 135 8.91 -9.05 -2.59
N ASN A 136 8.57 -8.19 -3.55
CA ASN A 136 9.52 -7.27 -4.18
C ASN A 136 10.14 -6.27 -3.18
N CYS A 137 9.34 -5.71 -2.27
CA CYS A 137 9.82 -4.72 -1.30
C CYS A 137 10.60 -5.34 -0.12
N CYS A 138 10.51 -6.65 0.11
CA CYS A 138 11.08 -7.31 1.29
C CYS A 138 12.58 -7.00 1.49
N GLY A 139 13.39 -7.12 0.43
CA GLY A 139 14.82 -6.81 0.46
C GLY A 139 15.16 -5.33 0.59
N LEU A 140 14.25 -4.47 0.13
CA LEU A 140 14.45 -3.03 -0.04
C LEU A 140 14.13 -2.23 1.23
N ARG A 141 13.52 -2.84 2.25
CA ARG A 141 13.15 -2.11 3.48
C ARG A 141 14.38 -1.69 4.30
N PRO A 142 14.35 -0.51 4.93
CA PRO A 142 15.49 0.06 5.64
C PRO A 142 15.79 -0.63 6.98
N THR A 143 14.85 -1.41 7.54
CA THR A 143 15.02 -2.03 8.87
C THR A 143 14.71 -3.52 8.82
N PRO A 144 15.46 -4.37 9.57
CA PRO A 144 15.19 -5.81 9.65
C PRO A 144 13.75 -6.13 10.05
N ALA A 145 13.16 -5.36 10.97
CA ALA A 145 11.78 -5.53 11.39
C ALA A 145 10.77 -5.32 10.24
N LYS A 146 10.99 -4.32 9.38
CA LYS A 146 10.15 -4.10 8.19
C LYS A 146 10.37 -5.19 7.13
N LYS A 147 11.60 -5.67 6.93
CA LYS A 147 11.88 -6.81 6.03
C LYS A 147 11.15 -8.07 6.48
N LEU A 148 11.27 -8.44 7.76
CA LEU A 148 10.60 -9.60 8.33
C LEU A 148 9.07 -9.48 8.26
N ARG A 149 8.53 -8.28 8.49
CA ARG A 149 7.08 -8.01 8.36
C ARG A 149 6.61 -8.25 6.93
N ASP A 150 7.30 -7.71 5.93
CA ASP A 150 6.93 -7.94 4.53
C ASP A 150 7.03 -9.42 4.14
N ALA A 151 8.06 -10.14 4.60
CA ALA A 151 8.17 -11.57 4.38
C ALA A 151 7.05 -12.40 5.01
N THR A 152 6.64 -12.04 6.23
CA THR A 152 5.55 -12.73 6.94
C THR A 152 4.20 -12.42 6.31
N ASP A 153 3.96 -11.16 5.91
CA ASP A 153 2.76 -10.73 5.19
C ASP A 153 2.67 -11.44 3.83
N ALA A 154 3.77 -11.48 3.06
CA ALA A 154 3.83 -12.18 1.78
C ALA A 154 3.48 -13.66 1.95
N ARG A 155 4.08 -14.34 2.93
CA ARG A 155 3.80 -15.76 3.17
C ARG A 155 2.32 -15.99 3.49
N THR A 156 1.76 -15.15 4.36
CA THR A 156 0.35 -15.27 4.78
C THR A 156 -0.59 -15.05 3.60
N LEU A 157 -0.31 -14.05 2.75
CA LEU A 157 -1.06 -13.82 1.50
C LEU A 157 -0.95 -15.01 0.54
N ALA A 158 0.24 -15.59 0.37
CA ALA A 158 0.43 -16.74 -0.50
C ALA A 158 -0.33 -17.97 0.01
N GLU A 159 -0.31 -18.23 1.33
CA GLU A 159 -1.07 -19.32 1.95
C GLU A 159 -2.59 -19.11 1.78
N ASP A 160 -3.09 -17.88 1.99
CA ASP A 160 -4.51 -17.55 1.82
C ASP A 160 -4.96 -17.67 0.35
N LEU A 161 -4.21 -17.09 -0.59
CA LEU A 161 -4.50 -17.20 -2.03
C LEU A 161 -4.49 -18.67 -2.48
N CYS A 162 -3.49 -19.45 -2.05
CA CYS A 162 -3.42 -20.87 -2.37
C CYS A 162 -4.55 -21.70 -1.78
N SER A 163 -5.15 -21.27 -0.66
CA SER A 163 -6.31 -21.95 -0.09
C SER A 163 -7.58 -21.79 -0.95
N ARG A 164 -7.60 -20.77 -1.83
CA ARG A 164 -8.73 -20.45 -2.72
C ARG A 164 -8.48 -20.80 -4.19
N GLY A 165 -7.26 -21.15 -4.58
CA GLY A 165 -6.93 -21.57 -5.94
C GLY A 165 -5.45 -21.44 -6.29
N SER A 166 -5.11 -21.68 -7.56
CA SER A 166 -3.73 -21.48 -8.04
C SER A 166 -3.40 -20.00 -8.21
N ILE A 167 -2.16 -19.63 -7.88
CA ILE A 167 -1.64 -18.28 -8.12
C ILE A 167 -1.15 -18.21 -9.56
N ASN A 168 -1.76 -17.33 -10.36
CA ASN A 168 -1.40 -17.12 -11.76
C ASN A 168 -0.81 -15.72 -11.94
N LEU A 169 0.52 -15.65 -12.01
CA LEU A 169 1.24 -14.40 -12.19
C LEU A 169 1.35 -14.01 -13.67
N THR A 170 1.12 -12.73 -13.96
CA THR A 170 1.46 -12.14 -15.26
C THR A 170 2.99 -12.05 -15.44
N PRO A 171 3.50 -11.86 -16.67
CA PRO A 171 4.95 -11.71 -16.89
C PRO A 171 5.59 -10.59 -16.06
N ALA A 172 4.91 -9.44 -15.94
CA ALA A 172 5.39 -8.32 -15.11
C ALA A 172 5.43 -8.69 -13.63
N GLN A 173 4.41 -9.40 -13.13
CA GLN A 173 4.39 -9.89 -11.74
C GLN A 173 5.48 -10.92 -11.48
N LYS A 174 5.73 -11.85 -12.40
CA LYS A 174 6.83 -12.82 -12.29
C LYS A 174 8.18 -12.12 -12.20
N SER A 175 8.44 -11.13 -13.07
CA SER A 175 9.66 -10.33 -13.02
C SER A 175 9.83 -9.62 -11.67
N ALA A 176 8.77 -8.99 -11.16
CA ALA A 176 8.80 -8.31 -9.86
C ALA A 176 9.06 -9.27 -8.68
N VAL A 177 8.43 -10.45 -8.69
CA VAL A 177 8.64 -11.49 -7.67
C VAL A 177 10.09 -11.98 -7.71
N LEU A 178 10.63 -12.28 -8.89
CA LEU A 178 11.99 -12.79 -9.03
C LEU A 178 13.05 -11.86 -8.44
N GLN A 179 12.84 -10.54 -8.50
CA GLN A 179 13.73 -9.54 -7.91
C GLN A 179 13.77 -9.58 -6.36
N GLY A 180 12.69 -10.02 -5.70
CA GLY A 180 12.61 -10.08 -4.23
C GLY A 180 12.60 -11.51 -3.66
N LEU A 181 12.73 -12.52 -4.52
CA LEU A 181 12.51 -13.92 -4.16
C LEU A 181 13.51 -14.44 -3.13
N ASP A 182 14.79 -14.08 -3.27
CA ASP A 182 15.83 -14.55 -2.36
C ASP A 182 15.67 -13.94 -0.96
N ASP A 183 15.38 -12.64 -0.89
CA ASP A 183 15.13 -11.94 0.38
C ASP A 183 13.90 -12.50 1.11
N VAL A 184 12.79 -12.70 0.38
CA VAL A 184 11.57 -13.22 1.00
C VAL A 184 11.74 -14.67 1.45
N ALA A 185 12.44 -15.51 0.68
CA ALA A 185 12.73 -16.89 1.05
C ALA A 185 13.59 -16.96 2.33
N HIS A 186 14.61 -16.09 2.43
CA HIS A 186 15.47 -16.04 3.61
C HIS A 186 14.69 -15.68 4.89
N LEU A 187 13.71 -14.77 4.80
CA LEU A 187 13.04 -14.18 5.97
C LEU A 187 11.70 -14.82 6.33
N SER A 188 11.02 -15.47 5.39
CA SER A 188 9.65 -15.99 5.56
C SER A 188 9.56 -17.34 6.28
N ARG A 189 10.70 -17.97 6.60
CA ARG A 189 10.77 -19.37 7.10
C ARG A 189 10.20 -20.39 6.10
N ARG A 190 10.23 -20.06 4.81
CA ARG A 190 9.91 -20.94 3.68
C ARG A 190 11.06 -20.89 2.70
N ASP A 191 11.56 -22.05 2.28
CA ASP A 191 12.63 -22.10 1.29
C ASP A 191 12.19 -21.57 -0.08
N LYS A 192 13.18 -21.31 -0.94
CA LYS A 192 12.96 -20.81 -2.30
C LYS A 192 12.12 -21.78 -3.14
N SER A 193 12.28 -23.08 -2.97
CA SER A 193 11.48 -24.10 -3.68
C SER A 193 9.99 -24.02 -3.34
N TRP A 194 9.64 -23.76 -2.08
CA TRP A 194 8.27 -23.55 -1.65
C TRP A 194 7.66 -22.34 -2.37
N TRP A 195 8.40 -21.23 -2.43
CA TRP A 195 7.95 -20.03 -3.14
C TRP A 195 7.79 -20.26 -4.64
N MET A 196 8.76 -20.90 -5.29
CA MET A 196 8.68 -21.21 -6.72
C MET A 196 7.47 -22.10 -7.04
N ALA A 197 7.24 -23.13 -6.22
CA ALA A 197 6.08 -24.02 -6.38
C ALA A 197 4.75 -23.28 -6.19
N LYS A 198 4.64 -22.41 -5.17
CA LYS A 198 3.41 -21.65 -4.88
C LYS A 198 3.10 -20.58 -5.93
N LEU A 199 4.14 -19.99 -6.52
CA LEU A 199 4.02 -18.87 -7.47
C LEU A 199 4.10 -19.30 -8.94
N ALA A 200 4.20 -20.61 -9.21
CA ALA A 200 4.36 -21.18 -10.56
C ALA A 200 5.50 -20.50 -11.36
N LEU A 201 6.68 -20.45 -10.71
CA LEU A 201 7.92 -19.90 -11.25
C LEU A 201 8.89 -21.00 -11.71
#